data_AF-A0A931R2C3-F1
#
_entry.id   AF-A0A931R2C3-F1
#
_cell.length_a   1.000
_cell.length_b   1.000
_cell.length_c   1.000
_cell.angle_alpha   90.00
_cell.angle_beta   90.00
_cell.angle_gamma   90.00
#
_symmetry.space_group_name_H-M   'P 1'
#
loop_
_entity.id
_entity.type
_entity.pdbx_description
1 polymer ?
#
loop_
_entity_poly.entity_id
_entity_poly.type
_entity_poly.pdbx_seq_one_letter_code
_entity_poly.pdbx_strand_id
1 'polypeptide(L)'
;MHERPNRRLAVHKGFGWGEDAYEIKQREGREVYDTIILDDSLDKLLQEQEKEVTFSIRLLAPENRRMKYCFRMVKARISKDAKRYPDILLIRSQRGLLFPGNWSIEVLEMYKDLQWVAHTTGVLT
;
A
#
# COMPACT_ATOMS: atom_id res chain seq x y z
N MET A 1 5.01 -27.02 -7.61
CA MET A 1 5.43 -25.87 -8.41
C MET A 1 4.18 -25.18 -8.93
N HIS A 2 3.81 -24.03 -8.39
CA HIS A 2 2.70 -23.26 -8.96
C HIS A 2 3.26 -22.42 -10.11
N GLU A 3 2.80 -22.72 -11.33
CA GLU A 3 3.15 -21.96 -12.53
C GLU A 3 2.77 -20.50 -12.35
N ARG A 4 3.78 -19.63 -12.39
CA ARG A 4 3.59 -18.18 -12.43
C ARG A 4 2.82 -17.85 -13.72
N PRO A 5 1.75 -17.03 -13.67
CA PRO A 5 0.92 -16.81 -14.83
C PRO A 5 1.70 -16.21 -16.01
N ASN A 6 1.27 -16.63 -17.20
CA ASN A 6 1.89 -16.41 -18.50
C ASN A 6 2.20 -14.92 -18.78
N ARG A 7 3.42 -14.62 -19.28
CA ARG A 7 4.02 -13.30 -19.56
C ARG A 7 3.19 -12.35 -20.46
N ARG A 8 1.99 -12.74 -20.91
CA ARG A 8 1.13 -11.99 -21.83
C ARG A 8 0.39 -10.79 -21.21
N LEU A 9 0.34 -10.68 -19.88
CA LEU A 9 0.00 -9.42 -19.22
C LEU A 9 1.30 -8.61 -19.07
N ALA A 10 1.83 -8.15 -20.20
CA ALA A 10 2.86 -7.11 -20.21
C ALA A 10 2.19 -5.85 -19.67
N VAL A 11 2.22 -5.74 -18.34
CA VAL A 11 1.76 -4.58 -17.59
C VAL A 11 2.44 -3.36 -18.23
N HIS A 12 1.65 -2.34 -18.60
CA HIS A 12 2.14 -1.12 -19.23
C HIS A 12 3.42 -0.61 -18.54
N LYS A 13 4.43 -0.24 -19.35
CA LYS A 13 5.77 0.20 -18.93
C LYS A 13 5.73 0.95 -17.58
N GLY A 14 6.18 0.29 -16.51
CA GLY A 14 6.35 0.90 -15.18
C GLY A 14 5.45 0.34 -14.07
N PHE A 15 4.37 -0.37 -14.39
CA PHE A 15 3.49 -0.97 -13.40
C PHE A 15 3.75 -2.48 -13.30
N GLY A 16 3.64 -3.07 -12.12
CA GLY A 16 3.87 -4.51 -11.92
C GLY A 16 3.07 -5.07 -10.74
N TRP A 17 3.17 -6.37 -10.51
CA TRP A 17 2.63 -7.01 -9.30
C TRP A 17 3.49 -6.76 -8.06
N GLY A 18 4.68 -6.15 -8.24
CA GLY A 18 5.65 -5.90 -7.18
C GLY A 18 6.35 -7.17 -6.73
N GLU A 19 7.25 -7.01 -5.75
CA GLU A 19 7.79 -8.13 -4.98
C GLU A 19 6.79 -8.55 -3.89
N ASP A 20 6.86 -9.81 -3.44
CA ASP A 20 5.97 -10.32 -2.40
C ASP A 20 6.26 -9.61 -1.06
N ALA A 21 5.20 -9.12 -0.39
CA ALA A 21 5.35 -8.36 0.84
C ALA A 21 5.96 -9.17 2.01
N TYR A 22 5.79 -10.50 2.04
CA TYR A 22 6.45 -11.35 3.04
C TYR A 22 7.94 -11.48 2.74
N GLU A 23 8.34 -11.59 1.47
CA GLU A 23 9.76 -11.61 1.07
C GLU A 23 10.45 -10.30 1.44
N ILE A 24 9.80 -9.16 1.16
CA ILE A 24 10.29 -7.82 1.56
C ILE A 24 10.45 -7.75 3.08
N LYS A 25 9.42 -8.14 3.84
CA LYS A 25 9.45 -8.13 5.31
C LYS A 25 10.55 -9.01 5.88
N GLN A 26 10.75 -10.20 5.33
CA GLN A 26 11.82 -11.11 5.76
C GLN A 26 13.22 -10.55 5.46
N ARG A 27 13.39 -9.88 4.32
CA ARG A 27 14.67 -9.31 3.92
C ARG A 27 15.03 -8.04 4.68
N GLU A 28 14.07 -7.14 4.85
CA GLU A 28 14.33 -5.81 5.43
C GLU A 28 14.01 -5.72 6.93
N GLY A 29 13.23 -6.65 7.47
CA GLY A 29 12.78 -6.60 8.87
C GLY A 29 11.79 -5.47 9.17
N ARG A 30 11.16 -4.91 8.13
CA ARG A 30 10.25 -3.75 8.20
C ARG A 30 8.81 -4.18 7.95
N GLU A 31 7.85 -3.49 8.53
CA GLU A 31 6.45 -3.72 8.16
C GLU A 31 6.20 -3.20 6.74
N VAL A 32 5.35 -3.93 6.01
CA VAL A 32 5.04 -3.63 4.61
C VAL A 32 3.57 -3.29 4.51
N TYR A 33 3.30 -2.03 4.22
CA TYR A 33 1.97 -1.50 4.03
C TYR A 33 1.68 -1.26 2.56
N ASP A 34 0.40 -1.23 2.20
CA ASP A 34 -0.04 -0.54 0.99
C ASP A 34 -1.14 0.46 1.25
N THR A 35 -1.30 1.36 0.29
CA THR A 35 -2.48 2.21 0.17
C THR A 35 -2.94 2.20 -1.28
N ILE A 36 -4.25 2.38 -1.46
CA ILE A 36 -4.85 2.51 -2.79
C ILE A 36 -5.21 3.96 -2.98
N ILE A 37 -4.61 4.60 -3.97
CA ILE A 37 -4.95 5.96 -4.35
C ILE A 37 -6.07 5.93 -5.39
N LEU A 38 -6.99 6.89 -5.26
CA LEU A 38 -8.13 7.02 -6.16
C LEU A 38 -7.75 7.71 -7.48
N ASP A 39 -6.63 8.41 -7.52
CA ASP A 39 -6.14 9.02 -8.75
C ASP A 39 -5.20 8.04 -9.47
N ASP A 40 -5.14 8.14 -10.80
CA ASP A 40 -4.13 7.45 -11.61
C ASP A 40 -2.76 8.17 -11.55
N SER A 41 -2.66 9.30 -10.82
CA SER A 41 -1.45 10.10 -10.61
C SER A 41 -0.92 10.03 -9.16
N LEU A 42 0.40 10.22 -8.97
CA LEU A 42 1.03 10.35 -7.65
C LEU A 42 1.08 11.80 -7.14
N ASP A 43 0.54 12.76 -7.90
CA ASP A 43 0.80 14.19 -7.68
C ASP A 43 0.34 14.64 -6.28
N LYS A 44 -0.83 14.18 -5.84
CA LYS A 44 -1.33 14.47 -4.50
C LYS A 44 -0.40 13.93 -3.41
N LEU A 45 0.04 12.68 -3.52
CA LEU A 45 0.96 12.08 -2.54
C LEU A 45 2.31 12.79 -2.53
N LEU A 46 2.80 13.22 -3.69
CA LEU A 46 4.05 13.96 -3.80
C LEU A 46 3.99 15.31 -3.07
N GLN A 47 2.84 16.01 -3.13
CA GLN A 47 2.60 17.26 -2.40
C GLN A 47 2.43 17.07 -0.88
N GLU A 48 2.05 15.86 -0.48
CA GLU A 48 1.79 15.45 0.90
C GLU A 48 3.01 14.81 1.58
N GLN A 49 4.11 14.59 0.86
CA GLN A 49 5.34 14.06 1.42
C GLN A 49 5.78 14.84 2.65
N GLU A 50 6.24 14.10 3.67
CA GLU A 50 6.83 14.61 4.91
C GLU A 50 5.86 15.40 5.80
N LYS A 51 4.61 15.57 5.36
CA LYS A 51 3.52 16.13 6.17
C LYS A 51 2.78 15.02 6.91
N GLU A 52 2.06 15.40 7.95
CA GLU A 52 1.12 14.49 8.60
C GLU A 52 -0.14 14.40 7.74
N VAL A 53 -0.43 13.19 7.28
CA VAL A 53 -1.59 12.90 6.45
C VAL A 53 -2.41 11.77 7.04
N THR A 54 -3.73 11.91 6.92
CA THR A 54 -4.68 10.89 7.36
C THR A 54 -5.19 10.12 6.15
N PHE A 55 -4.90 8.82 6.09
CA PHE A 55 -5.29 7.97 4.96
C PHE A 55 -5.44 6.50 5.40
N SER A 56 -5.97 5.68 4.49
CA SER A 56 -6.16 4.25 4.73
C SER A 56 -4.95 3.45 4.28
N ILE A 57 -4.51 2.52 5.13
CA ILE A 57 -3.45 1.55 4.81
C ILE A 57 -3.93 0.13 5.06
N ARG A 58 -3.29 -0.84 4.40
CA ARG A 58 -3.37 -2.26 4.78
C ARG A 58 -1.99 -2.78 5.13
N LEU A 59 -1.93 -3.61 6.15
CA LEU A 59 -0.74 -4.39 6.46
C LEU A 59 -0.70 -5.63 5.55
N LEU A 60 0.30 -5.76 4.68
CA LEU A 60 0.34 -6.82 3.68
C LEU A 60 0.91 -8.15 4.18
N ALA A 61 1.82 -8.10 5.17
CA ALA A 61 2.44 -9.27 5.79
C ALA A 61 2.12 -9.39 7.30
N PRO A 62 0.82 -9.43 7.70
CA PRO A 62 0.44 -9.64 9.09
C PRO A 62 0.71 -11.10 9.51
N GLU A 63 0.94 -11.32 10.80
CA GLU A 63 1.04 -12.68 11.36
C GLU A 63 -0.26 -13.47 11.11
N ASN A 64 -1.41 -12.85 11.40
CA ASN A 64 -2.69 -13.39 11.01
C ASN A 64 -3.01 -13.00 9.56
N ARG A 65 -2.80 -13.94 8.63
CA ARG A 65 -3.03 -13.78 7.18
C ARG A 65 -4.42 -13.25 6.81
N ARG A 66 -5.45 -13.44 7.64
CA ARG A 66 -6.80 -12.90 7.36
C ARG A 66 -6.85 -11.37 7.44
N MET A 67 -5.95 -10.76 8.20
CA MET A 67 -5.90 -9.32 8.42
C MET A 67 -5.35 -8.53 7.23
N LYS A 68 -4.76 -9.22 6.24
CA LYS A 68 -4.15 -8.55 5.06
C LYS A 68 -5.16 -7.80 4.18
N TYR A 69 -6.46 -8.07 4.38
CA TYR A 69 -7.56 -7.42 3.68
C TYR A 69 -8.22 -6.30 4.48
N CYS A 70 -7.79 -6.07 5.73
CA CYS A 70 -8.37 -5.06 6.59
C CYS A 70 -7.68 -3.72 6.34
N PHE A 71 -8.48 -2.71 5.99
CA PHE A 71 -7.99 -1.33 5.95
C PHE A 71 -8.04 -0.73 7.35
N ARG A 72 -7.06 0.11 7.64
CA ARG A 72 -6.96 0.90 8.86
C ARG A 72 -6.77 2.34 8.46
N MET A 73 -7.60 3.23 9.00
CA MET A 73 -7.31 4.66 8.93
C MET A 73 -6.17 4.96 9.88
N VAL A 74 -5.17 5.70 9.39
CA VAL A 74 -4.02 6.13 10.18
C VAL A 74 -3.72 7.60 9.91
N LYS A 75 -3.12 8.27 10.89
CA LYS A 75 -2.33 9.46 10.68
C LYS A 75 -0.87 9.03 10.56
N ALA A 76 -0.21 9.41 9.48
CA ALA A 76 1.15 8.97 9.18
C ALA A 76 1.93 10.03 8.39
N ARG A 77 3.24 9.86 8.32
CA ARG A 77 4.12 10.59 7.41
C ARG A 77 4.61 9.64 6.33
N ILE A 78 4.71 10.13 5.10
CA ILE A 78 5.16 9.35 3.95
C ILE A 78 6.29 10.04 3.19
N SER A 79 7.14 9.27 2.54
CA SER A 79 8.19 9.80 1.67
C SER A 79 8.45 8.87 0.50
N LYS A 80 8.76 9.45 -0.66
CA LYS A 80 9.24 8.69 -1.82
C LYS A 80 10.63 8.08 -1.58
N ASP A 81 11.39 8.60 -0.63
CA ASP A 81 12.63 7.96 -0.19
C ASP A 81 12.29 6.74 0.67
N ALA A 82 12.57 5.54 0.16
CA ALA A 82 12.32 4.26 0.81
C ALA A 82 13.04 4.09 2.16
N LYS A 83 14.06 4.90 2.47
CA LYS A 83 14.88 4.76 3.70
C LYS A 83 14.55 5.77 4.78
N ARG A 84 13.70 6.76 4.49
CA ARG A 84 13.46 7.88 5.42
C ARG A 84 12.67 7.48 6.67
N TYR A 85 11.67 6.63 6.52
CA TYR A 85 10.80 6.19 7.61
C TYR A 85 10.93 4.68 7.87
N PRO A 86 10.60 4.20 9.08
CA PRO A 86 10.90 2.83 9.52
C PRO A 86 10.25 1.75 8.67
N ASP A 87 9.07 2.00 8.09
CA ASP A 87 8.30 0.98 7.37
C ASP A 87 8.16 1.29 5.88
N ILE A 88 7.74 0.30 5.11
CA ILE A 88 7.60 0.38 3.65
C ILE A 88 6.15 0.66 3.32
N LEU A 89 5.95 1.56 2.37
CA LEU A 89 4.65 1.85 1.78
C LEU A 89 4.67 1.56 0.28
N LEU A 90 3.77 0.69 -0.15
CA LEU A 90 3.53 0.38 -1.55
C LEU A 90 2.30 1.16 -2.03
N ILE A 91 2.45 1.93 -3.11
CA ILE A 91 1.33 2.71 -3.65
C ILE A 91 0.66 1.93 -4.77
N ARG A 92 -0.66 1.72 -4.66
CA ARG A 92 -1.47 1.08 -5.70
C ARG A 92 -2.43 2.08 -6.34
N SER A 93 -2.66 1.92 -7.64
CA SER A 93 -3.78 2.59 -8.31
C SER A 93 -5.11 1.88 -8.02
N GLN A 94 -6.23 2.52 -8.35
CA GLN A 94 -7.56 1.93 -8.22
C GLN A 94 -7.71 0.55 -8.90
N ARG A 95 -6.95 0.32 -9.97
CA ARG A 95 -6.96 -0.96 -10.72
C ARG A 95 -6.09 -2.05 -10.08
N GLY A 96 -5.53 -1.79 -8.91
CA GLY A 96 -4.69 -2.71 -8.14
C GLY A 96 -3.24 -2.81 -8.61
N LEU A 97 -2.85 -2.05 -9.63
CA LEU A 97 -1.49 -1.98 -10.14
C LEU A 97 -0.60 -1.22 -9.16
N LEU A 98 0.63 -1.71 -8.93
CA LEU A 98 1.61 -0.99 -8.13
C LEU A 98 2.31 0.07 -8.96
N PHE A 99 2.40 1.28 -8.40
CA PHE A 99 3.34 2.28 -8.88
C PHE A 99 4.78 1.81 -8.65
N PRO A 100 5.72 2.19 -9.53
CA PRO A 100 7.11 1.79 -9.39
C PRO A 100 7.76 2.45 -8.18
N GLY A 101 8.56 1.66 -7.46
CA GLY A 101 9.36 2.11 -6.33
C GLY A 101 8.66 2.00 -4.98
N ASN A 102 9.44 1.71 -3.95
CA ASN A 102 8.97 1.63 -2.58
C ASN A 102 9.02 3.03 -1.97
N TRP A 103 7.93 3.40 -1.30
CA TRP A 103 7.89 4.57 -0.44
C TRP A 103 8.19 4.13 0.99
N SER A 104 8.47 5.08 1.87
CA SER A 104 8.54 4.82 3.31
C SER A 104 7.39 5.50 4.05
N ILE A 105 6.98 4.90 5.18
CA ILE A 105 5.90 5.39 6.04
C ILE A 105 6.29 5.30 7.51
N GLU A 106 5.86 6.28 8.28
CA GLU A 106 5.85 6.27 9.75
C GLU A 106 4.41 6.45 10.23
N VAL A 107 3.85 5.43 10.87
CA VAL A 107 2.50 5.49 11.43
C VAL A 107 2.56 6.19 12.79
N LEU A 108 1.93 7.36 12.90
CA LEU A 108 1.90 8.16 14.13
C LEU A 108 0.72 7.78 15.02
N GLU A 109 -0.45 7.55 14.41
CA GLU A 109 -1.69 7.25 15.13
C GLU A 109 -2.55 6.30 14.29
N MET A 110 -3.06 5.22 14.90
CA MET A 110 -4.05 4.34 14.28
C MET A 110 -5.44 4.64 14.85
N TYR A 111 -6.39 4.93 13.99
CA TYR A 111 -7.78 5.09 14.40
C TYR A 111 -8.39 3.71 14.68
N LYS A 112 -9.19 3.59 15.75
CA LYS A 112 -9.70 2.30 16.26
C LYS A 112 -10.67 1.59 15.30
N ASP A 113 -11.22 2.29 14.33
CA ASP A 113 -12.20 1.75 13.40
C ASP A 113 -11.50 0.93 12.31
N LEU A 114 -11.51 -0.39 12.48
CA LEU A 114 -11.22 -1.34 11.40
C LEU A 114 -12.32 -1.21 10.35
N GLN A 115 -12.00 -0.61 9.21
CA GLN A 115 -12.89 -0.65 8.07
C GLN A 115 -12.70 -2.01 7.38
N TRP A 116 -13.63 -2.92 7.67
CA TRP A 116 -13.85 -4.08 6.82
C TRP A 116 -14.44 -3.57 5.51
N VAL A 117 -13.64 -3.56 4.44
CA VAL A 117 -14.18 -3.32 3.10
C VAL A 117 -14.93 -4.60 2.69
N ALA A 118 -16.14 -4.75 3.20
CA ALA A 118 -17.17 -5.43 2.45
C ALA A 118 -17.46 -4.52 1.25
N HIS A 119 -17.40 -5.07 0.03
CA HIS A 119 -17.87 -4.38 -1.16
C HIS A 119 -19.37 -4.12 -1.02
N THR A 120 -19.76 -3.08 -0.30
CA THR A 120 -21.13 -2.57 -0.31
C THR A 120 -21.14 -1.42 -1.29
N THR A 121 -21.59 -1.73 -2.51
CA THR A 121 -22.15 -0.75 -3.44
C THR A 121 -23.06 0.20 -2.68
N GLY A 122 -22.70 1.48 -2.65
CA GLY A 122 -23.45 2.51 -1.95
C GLY A 122 -22.91 3.89 -2.31
N VAL A 123 -23.32 4.36 -3.48
CA VAL A 123 -23.19 5.75 -3.94
C VAL A 123 -23.74 6.68 -2.86
N LEU A 124 -22.94 7.63 -2.38
CA LEU A 124 -23.43 8.77 -1.62
C LEU A 124 -23.62 9.93 -2.61
N THR A 125 -24.88 10.13 -3.01
CA THR A 125 -25.45 11.45 -3.31
C THR A 125 -25.82 12.16 -2.02
#